data_AF-A0AAE4M6M2-F1
#
_entry.id   AF-A0AAE4M6M2-F1
#
_cell.length_a   1.000
_cell.length_b   1.000
_cell.length_c   1.000
_cell.angle_alpha   90.00
_cell.angle_beta   90.00
_cell.angle_gamma   90.00
#
_symmetry.space_group_name_H-M   'P 1'
#
loop_
_entity.id
_entity.type
_entity.pdbx_description
1 polymer ?
#
loop_
_entity_poly.entity_id
_entity_poly.type
_entity_poly.pdbx_seq_one_letter_code
_entity_poly.pdbx_strand_id
1 'polypeptide(L)'
;MPGAFAHITAVNEASANNALMKLNIPREAKKALAQNKRYLELGCVSPDYPYLALMNSAQNKWADKMHYNHVGKLIDALIQQVKAADNEHFEKTFSWLCGFVAHVATDITLHPVVELKVGPYAENAQQHRICEMHQDAYIWPSRMQLGSIGLADRVRENIGSCVDQSNNNLIDPVIRTIWSSALSATYPEYAKECEPDVNVWHEGFQSVVDNAEESHRLFPWARHVASKLGLTYPLPNEVDSTYIQDLETPDGIKHYDEIFDKAIKTIQIFWEKLAASIYENQDTGFFENWNLDTGRNENGQLSAWRNL
;
A
#
# COMPACT_ATOMS: atom_id res chain seq x y z
N MET A 1 -5.30 -0.40 -9.71
CA MET A 1 -4.99 -0.57 -8.28
C MET A 1 -6.22 -1.08 -7.53
N PRO A 2 -6.70 -2.28 -7.85
CA PRO A 2 -7.46 -3.06 -6.85
C PRO A 2 -6.57 -3.33 -5.63
N GLY A 3 -7.13 -3.57 -4.45
CA GLY A 3 -6.37 -3.85 -3.22
C GLY A 3 -6.08 -2.61 -2.35
N ALA A 4 -6.25 -1.40 -2.89
CA ALA A 4 -5.97 -0.16 -2.17
C ALA A 4 -6.76 -0.04 -0.85
N PHE A 5 -8.00 -0.55 -0.79
CA PHE A 5 -8.79 -0.49 0.43
C PHE A 5 -8.35 -1.51 1.48
N ALA A 6 -7.87 -2.69 1.08
CA ALA A 6 -7.21 -3.63 1.97
C ALA A 6 -5.96 -3.00 2.60
N HIS A 7 -5.09 -2.33 1.81
CA HIS A 7 -3.93 -1.62 2.34
C HIS A 7 -4.29 -0.53 3.34
N ILE A 8 -5.22 0.35 2.97
CA ILE A 8 -5.65 1.46 3.84
C ILE A 8 -6.31 0.90 5.11
N THR A 9 -7.11 -0.16 5.00
CA THR A 9 -7.72 -0.80 6.17
C THR A 9 -6.65 -1.41 7.08
N ALA A 10 -5.70 -2.16 6.51
CA ALA A 10 -4.66 -2.85 7.26
C ALA A 10 -3.75 -1.86 7.99
N VAL A 11 -3.35 -0.77 7.33
CA VAL A 11 -2.51 0.26 7.94
C VAL A 11 -3.24 1.01 9.07
N ASN A 12 -4.55 1.21 8.94
CA ASN A 12 -5.37 1.84 9.98
C ASN A 12 -5.57 0.94 11.19
N GLU A 13 -5.82 -0.36 11.00
CA GLU A 13 -5.90 -1.32 12.11
C GLU A 13 -4.54 -1.50 12.79
N ALA A 14 -3.45 -1.61 12.01
CA ALA A 14 -2.10 -1.74 12.53
C ALA A 14 -1.68 -0.52 13.37
N SER A 15 -2.15 0.68 13.00
CA SER A 15 -1.87 1.95 13.69
C SER A 15 -2.94 2.39 14.69
N ALA A 16 -3.92 1.55 14.99
CA ALA A 16 -4.88 1.84 16.05
C ALA A 16 -4.14 2.05 17.39
N ASN A 17 -4.59 2.99 18.23
CA ASN A 17 -3.87 3.36 19.46
C ASN A 17 -3.59 2.15 20.38
N ASN A 18 -4.54 1.23 20.48
CA ASN A 18 -4.40 -0.03 21.23
C ASN A 18 -3.37 -0.99 20.62
N ALA A 19 -3.22 -1.00 19.29
CA ALA A 19 -2.19 -1.76 18.58
C ALA A 19 -0.82 -1.12 18.79
N LEU A 20 -0.69 0.19 18.57
CA LEU A 20 0.57 0.94 18.75
C LEU A 20 1.13 0.80 20.17
N MET A 21 0.28 0.77 21.19
CA MET A 21 0.72 0.57 22.57
C MET A 21 1.45 -0.76 22.79
N LYS A 22 1.08 -1.82 22.04
CA LYS A 22 1.66 -3.16 22.15
C LYS A 22 2.99 -3.32 21.40
N LEU A 23 3.28 -2.43 20.45
CA LEU A 23 4.51 -2.52 19.65
C LEU A 23 5.75 -2.24 20.51
N ASN A 24 6.81 -2.98 20.25
CA ASN A 24 8.13 -2.75 20.81
C ASN A 24 8.92 -1.71 19.98
N ILE A 25 8.40 -0.48 19.94
CA ILE A 25 9.04 0.67 19.28
C ILE A 25 9.16 1.86 20.24
N PRO A 26 10.09 2.80 19.99
CA PRO A 26 10.22 4.03 20.78
C PRO A 26 8.89 4.81 20.88
N ARG A 27 8.72 5.55 21.99
CA ARG A 27 7.49 6.30 22.25
C ARG A 27 7.25 7.38 21.19
N GLU A 28 8.32 7.98 20.71
CA GLU A 28 8.36 8.99 19.66
C GLU A 28 7.84 8.41 18.34
N ALA A 29 8.23 7.17 18.01
CA ALA A 29 7.71 6.45 16.84
C ALA A 29 6.20 6.20 16.95
N LYS A 30 5.72 5.74 18.12
CA LYS A 30 4.27 5.57 18.37
C LYS A 30 3.51 6.88 18.20
N LYS A 31 4.06 7.98 18.73
CA LYS A 31 3.47 9.33 18.61
C LYS A 31 3.41 9.78 17.15
N ALA A 32 4.50 9.62 16.40
CA ALA A 32 4.55 9.97 14.99
C ALA A 32 3.45 9.27 14.19
N LEU A 33 3.33 7.94 14.34
CA LEU A 33 2.29 7.12 13.69
C LEU A 33 0.87 7.53 14.08
N ALA A 34 0.65 7.84 15.36
CA ALA A 34 -0.67 8.26 15.85
C ALA A 34 -1.08 9.64 15.33
N GLN A 35 -0.14 10.56 15.14
CA GLN A 35 -0.39 11.96 14.77
C GLN A 35 -0.36 12.22 13.26
N ASN A 36 0.38 11.42 12.48
CA ASN A 36 0.59 11.65 11.05
C ASN A 36 -0.13 10.63 10.17
N LYS A 37 -1.35 10.24 10.55
CA LYS A 37 -2.14 9.21 9.86
C LYS A 37 -2.34 9.48 8.36
N ARG A 38 -2.49 10.73 7.95
CA ARG A 38 -2.61 11.08 6.52
C ARG A 38 -1.37 10.69 5.71
N TYR A 39 -0.17 10.86 6.29
CA TYR A 39 1.08 10.49 5.64
C TYR A 39 1.30 8.99 5.69
N LEU A 40 0.86 8.34 6.77
CA LEU A 40 0.83 6.88 6.88
C LEU A 40 -0.05 6.24 5.79
N GLU A 41 -1.25 6.79 5.56
CA GLU A 41 -2.14 6.34 4.48
C GLU A 41 -1.56 6.68 3.09
N LEU A 42 -1.00 7.87 2.90
CA LEU A 42 -0.30 8.22 1.66
C LEU A 42 0.80 7.20 1.35
N GLY A 43 1.62 6.85 2.34
CA GLY A 43 2.69 5.87 2.20
C GLY A 43 2.18 4.51 1.75
N CYS A 44 1.05 4.05 2.30
CA CYS A 44 0.53 2.70 2.01
C CYS A 44 -0.02 2.53 0.59
N VAL A 45 -0.31 3.62 -0.12
CA VAL A 45 -0.72 3.59 -1.53
C VAL A 45 0.37 4.11 -2.48
N SER A 46 1.50 4.58 -1.94
CA SER A 46 2.58 5.18 -2.72
C SER A 46 3.21 4.22 -3.74
N PRO A 47 3.47 2.93 -3.44
CA PRO A 47 4.06 2.03 -4.44
C PRO A 47 3.25 1.91 -5.74
N ASP A 48 1.93 2.08 -5.66
CA ASP A 48 1.02 1.96 -6.80
C ASP A 48 0.69 3.29 -7.50
N TYR A 49 0.99 4.43 -6.87
CA TYR A 49 0.74 5.77 -7.40
C TYR A 49 1.19 5.98 -8.85
N PRO A 50 2.36 5.45 -9.30
CA PRO A 50 2.79 5.65 -10.67
C PRO A 50 1.81 5.10 -11.71
N TYR A 51 1.02 4.06 -11.40
CA TYR A 51 -0.04 3.57 -12.31
C TYR A 51 -1.15 4.59 -12.57
N LEU A 52 -1.23 5.64 -11.74
CA LEU A 52 -2.19 6.74 -11.87
C LEU A 52 -1.70 7.85 -12.81
N ALA A 53 -0.45 7.77 -13.30
CA ALA A 53 0.04 8.62 -14.39
C ALA A 53 -0.63 8.22 -15.72
N LEU A 54 -1.90 8.62 -15.89
CA LEU A 54 -2.74 8.17 -17.00
C LEU A 54 -2.05 8.39 -18.35
N MET A 55 -2.02 7.33 -19.16
CA MET A 55 -1.37 7.31 -20.49
C MET A 55 0.14 7.57 -20.49
N ASN A 56 0.82 7.51 -19.34
CA ASN A 56 2.26 7.67 -19.22
C ASN A 56 2.95 6.36 -18.84
N SER A 57 3.12 5.46 -19.80
CA SER A 57 3.70 4.12 -19.57
C SER A 57 5.12 4.16 -19.01
N ALA A 58 5.89 5.22 -19.28
CA ALA A 58 7.20 5.42 -18.67
C ALA A 58 7.03 5.67 -17.16
N GLN A 59 6.18 6.60 -16.75
CA GLN A 59 5.92 6.80 -15.32
C GLN A 59 5.34 5.55 -14.65
N ASN A 60 4.42 4.83 -15.30
CA ASN A 60 3.85 3.58 -14.76
C ASN A 60 4.90 2.52 -14.41
N LYS A 61 6.01 2.44 -15.15
CA LYS A 61 7.09 1.48 -14.91
C LYS A 61 7.79 1.71 -13.56
N TRP A 62 7.64 2.88 -12.93
CA TRP A 62 8.10 3.10 -11.57
C TRP A 62 7.35 2.24 -10.55
N ALA A 63 6.07 1.94 -10.77
CA ALA A 63 5.34 0.99 -9.93
C ALA A 63 5.95 -0.41 -10.08
N ASP A 64 6.20 -0.88 -11.30
CA ASP A 64 6.88 -2.17 -11.53
C ASP A 64 8.26 -2.26 -10.84
N LYS A 65 9.02 -1.14 -10.78
CA LYS A 65 10.28 -1.10 -10.03
C LYS A 65 10.06 -1.32 -8.55
N MET A 66 9.05 -0.69 -7.97
CA MET A 66 8.70 -0.82 -6.55
C MET A 66 8.08 -2.17 -6.20
N HIS A 67 7.57 -2.93 -7.19
CA HIS A 67 6.92 -4.23 -6.95
C HIS A 67 7.81 -5.44 -7.23
N TYR A 68 8.73 -5.41 -8.20
CA TYR A 68 9.37 -6.65 -8.66
C TYR A 68 10.80 -6.88 -8.21
N ASN A 69 11.58 -5.83 -8.05
CA ASN A 69 13.03 -5.96 -7.88
C ASN A 69 13.54 -4.95 -6.88
N HIS A 70 14.50 -5.36 -6.06
CA HIS A 70 15.25 -4.46 -5.18
C HIS A 70 14.40 -3.73 -4.11
N VAL A 71 13.23 -4.26 -3.74
CA VAL A 71 12.33 -3.66 -2.74
C VAL A 71 13.04 -3.40 -1.42
N GLY A 72 13.82 -4.37 -0.91
CA GLY A 72 14.63 -4.19 0.30
C GLY A 72 15.67 -3.08 0.17
N LYS A 73 16.35 -2.98 -0.99
CA LYS A 73 17.29 -1.88 -1.26
C LYS A 73 16.60 -0.52 -1.34
N LEU A 74 15.38 -0.47 -1.89
CA LEU A 74 14.58 0.75 -1.91
C LEU A 74 14.21 1.17 -0.48
N ILE A 75 13.78 0.23 0.36
CA ILE A 75 13.49 0.50 1.78
C ILE A 75 14.75 1.03 2.49
N ASP A 76 15.92 0.42 2.26
CA ASP A 76 17.19 0.91 2.80
C ASP A 76 17.50 2.34 2.35
N ALA A 77 17.35 2.65 1.06
CA ALA A 77 17.54 4.00 0.53
C ALA A 77 16.55 5.00 1.17
N LEU A 78 15.28 4.62 1.35
CA LEU A 78 14.27 5.43 2.02
C LEU A 78 14.59 5.66 3.51
N ILE A 79 15.12 4.65 4.21
CA ILE A 79 15.59 4.77 5.59
C ILE A 79 16.68 5.84 5.69
N GLN A 80 17.65 5.85 4.77
CA GLN A 80 18.69 6.88 4.75
C GLN A 80 18.13 8.28 4.53
N GLN A 81 17.16 8.43 3.61
CA GLN A 81 16.50 9.72 3.38
C GLN A 81 15.71 10.21 4.59
N VAL A 82 14.97 9.32 5.28
CA VAL A 82 14.22 9.66 6.49
C VAL A 82 15.16 10.05 7.64
N LYS A 83 16.27 9.34 7.83
CA LYS A 83 17.28 9.67 8.84
C LYS A 83 17.96 11.03 8.58
N ALA A 84 18.04 11.44 7.33
CA ALA A 84 18.59 12.73 6.93
C ALA A 84 17.56 13.88 6.98
N ALA A 85 16.27 13.58 7.19
CA ALA A 85 15.24 14.60 7.34
C ALA A 85 15.47 15.44 8.60
N ASP A 86 15.16 16.73 8.53
CA ASP A 86 15.22 17.59 9.72
C ASP A 86 14.16 17.21 10.76
N ASN A 87 14.33 17.75 11.98
CA ASN A 87 13.44 17.44 13.11
C ASN A 87 11.97 17.87 12.87
N GLU A 88 11.72 18.87 12.03
CA GLU A 88 10.36 19.35 11.74
C GLU A 88 9.62 18.33 10.86
N HIS A 89 10.33 17.70 9.93
CA HIS A 89 9.75 16.80 8.94
C HIS A 89 9.92 15.32 9.27
N PHE A 90 10.77 14.97 10.24
CA PHE A 90 11.07 13.59 10.59
C PHE A 90 9.83 12.75 10.94
N GLU A 91 8.90 13.26 11.76
CA GLU A 91 7.72 12.48 12.16
C GLU A 91 6.80 12.16 10.96
N LYS A 92 6.62 13.10 10.02
CA LYS A 92 5.79 12.88 8.83
C LYS A 92 6.45 11.94 7.83
N THR A 93 7.76 12.05 7.62
CA THR A 93 8.51 11.22 6.66
C THR A 93 8.67 9.79 7.21
N PHE A 94 8.90 9.64 8.51
CA PHE A 94 8.87 8.34 9.19
C PHE A 94 7.51 7.67 9.05
N SER A 95 6.42 8.42 9.25
CA SER A 95 5.06 7.87 9.13
C SER A 95 4.73 7.47 7.70
N TRP A 96 5.15 8.27 6.71
CA TRP A 96 5.02 7.90 5.30
C TRP A 96 5.81 6.64 4.94
N LEU A 97 7.06 6.51 5.43
CA LEU A 97 7.85 5.29 5.21
C LEU A 97 7.24 4.06 5.90
N CYS A 98 6.66 4.22 7.09
CA CYS A 98 5.89 3.15 7.73
C CYS A 98 4.70 2.73 6.87
N GLY A 99 4.04 3.67 6.19
CA GLY A 99 2.98 3.39 5.23
C GLY A 99 3.50 2.58 4.04
N PHE A 100 4.61 3.01 3.44
CA PHE A 100 5.26 2.32 2.34
C PHE A 100 5.64 0.87 2.73
N VAL A 101 6.22 0.68 3.91
CA VAL A 101 6.56 -0.65 4.42
C VAL A 101 5.31 -1.47 4.76
N ALA A 102 4.21 -0.84 5.17
CA ALA A 102 2.95 -1.53 5.39
C ALA A 102 2.35 -2.06 4.09
N HIS A 103 2.49 -1.32 2.98
CA HIS A 103 2.13 -1.80 1.65
C HIS A 103 2.88 -3.10 1.32
N VAL A 104 4.22 -3.04 1.38
CA VAL A 104 5.09 -4.20 1.13
C VAL A 104 4.69 -5.40 2.01
N ALA A 105 4.53 -5.18 3.32
CA ALA A 105 4.14 -6.23 4.26
C ALA A 105 2.77 -6.86 3.96
N THR A 106 1.84 -6.05 3.45
CA THR A 106 0.50 -6.51 3.06
C THR A 106 0.61 -7.39 1.82
N ASP A 107 1.29 -6.94 0.77
CA ASP A 107 1.44 -7.69 -0.50
C ASP A 107 2.12 -9.03 -0.30
N ILE A 108 3.25 -9.06 0.42
CA ILE A 108 3.96 -10.32 0.66
C ILE A 108 3.14 -11.30 1.52
N THR A 109 2.10 -10.81 2.20
CA THR A 109 1.16 -11.65 2.94
C THR A 109 -0.01 -12.07 2.05
N LEU A 110 -0.66 -11.15 1.32
CA LEU A 110 -1.90 -11.41 0.60
C LEU A 110 -1.70 -12.06 -0.77
N HIS A 111 -0.75 -11.58 -1.58
CA HIS A 111 -0.59 -12.05 -2.96
C HIS A 111 -0.27 -13.55 -3.10
N PRO A 112 0.48 -14.21 -2.19
CA PRO A 112 0.60 -15.66 -2.22
C PRO A 112 -0.74 -16.40 -2.17
N VAL A 113 -1.72 -15.86 -1.45
CA VAL A 113 -3.08 -16.42 -1.36
C VAL A 113 -3.88 -16.12 -2.61
N VAL A 114 -3.77 -14.90 -3.14
CA VAL A 114 -4.44 -14.53 -4.39
C VAL A 114 -3.91 -15.40 -5.54
N GLU A 115 -2.60 -15.61 -5.64
CA GLU A 115 -1.96 -16.49 -6.62
C GLU A 115 -2.45 -17.93 -6.48
N LEU A 116 -2.57 -18.48 -5.26
CA LEU A 116 -3.16 -19.81 -5.05
C LEU A 116 -4.62 -19.88 -5.49
N LYS A 117 -5.38 -18.80 -5.32
CA LYS A 117 -6.80 -18.74 -5.66
C LYS A 117 -7.06 -18.61 -7.16
N VAL A 118 -6.29 -17.79 -7.87
CA VAL A 118 -6.58 -17.40 -9.27
C VAL A 118 -5.47 -17.76 -10.27
N GLY A 119 -4.34 -18.28 -9.79
CA GLY A 119 -3.18 -18.61 -10.60
C GLY A 119 -2.18 -17.45 -10.73
N PRO A 120 -1.05 -17.68 -11.44
CA PRO A 120 0.01 -16.69 -11.62
C PRO A 120 -0.47 -15.38 -12.24
N TYR A 121 -0.05 -14.23 -11.69
CA TYR A 121 -0.49 -12.90 -12.13
C TYR A 121 -0.29 -12.67 -13.64
N ALA A 122 0.86 -13.06 -14.19
CA ALA A 122 1.20 -12.87 -15.60
C ALA A 122 0.16 -13.47 -16.58
N GLU A 123 -0.54 -14.52 -16.16
CA GLU A 123 -1.57 -15.21 -16.96
C GLU A 123 -3.00 -14.84 -16.52
N ASN A 124 -3.16 -14.31 -15.29
CA ASN A 124 -4.46 -14.16 -14.61
C ASN A 124 -4.71 -12.74 -14.05
N ALA A 125 -4.06 -11.71 -14.59
CA ALA A 125 -4.15 -10.34 -14.08
C ALA A 125 -5.59 -9.81 -13.92
N GLN A 126 -6.52 -10.22 -14.80
CA GLN A 126 -7.93 -9.84 -14.66
C GLN A 126 -8.59 -10.52 -13.45
N GLN A 127 -8.37 -11.82 -13.26
CA GLN A 127 -8.92 -12.61 -12.17
C GLN A 127 -8.30 -12.19 -10.82
N HIS A 128 -7.00 -11.86 -10.82
CA HIS A 128 -6.31 -11.25 -9.69
C HIS A 128 -7.01 -9.98 -9.23
N ARG A 129 -7.20 -9.03 -10.16
CA ARG A 129 -7.93 -7.79 -9.91
C ARG A 129 -9.34 -8.01 -9.39
N ILE A 130 -10.07 -8.98 -9.94
CA ILE A 130 -11.43 -9.31 -9.47
C ILE A 130 -11.37 -9.82 -8.02
N CYS A 131 -10.45 -10.75 -7.71
CA CYS A 131 -10.28 -11.27 -6.35
C CYS A 131 -10.04 -10.14 -5.33
N GLU A 132 -9.08 -9.27 -5.62
CA GLU A 132 -8.72 -8.13 -4.76
C GLU A 132 -9.89 -7.15 -4.58
N MET A 133 -10.65 -6.85 -5.64
CA MET A 133 -11.81 -5.95 -5.53
C MET A 133 -12.92 -6.53 -4.66
N HIS A 134 -13.11 -7.85 -4.69
CA HIS A 134 -14.06 -8.54 -3.81
C HIS A 134 -13.59 -8.53 -2.35
N GLN A 135 -12.30 -8.74 -2.13
CA GLN A 135 -11.67 -8.65 -0.81
C GLN A 135 -11.73 -7.24 -0.22
N ASP A 136 -11.46 -6.21 -1.02
CA ASP A 136 -11.63 -4.80 -0.66
C ASP A 136 -13.07 -4.46 -0.26
N ALA A 137 -14.03 -4.84 -1.10
CA ALA A 137 -15.46 -4.60 -0.86
C ALA A 137 -15.99 -5.33 0.38
N TYR A 138 -15.31 -6.40 0.81
CA TYR A 138 -15.59 -7.11 2.05
C TYR A 138 -14.93 -6.45 3.27
N ILE A 139 -13.62 -6.19 3.21
CA ILE A 139 -12.83 -5.81 4.40
C ILE A 139 -13.06 -4.35 4.78
N TRP A 140 -13.21 -3.47 3.80
CA TRP A 140 -13.38 -2.05 4.05
C TRP A 140 -14.59 -1.73 4.94
N PRO A 141 -15.83 -2.12 4.58
CA PRO A 141 -16.99 -1.84 5.42
C PRO A 141 -16.99 -2.64 6.72
N SER A 142 -16.47 -3.87 6.74
CA SER A 142 -16.50 -4.74 7.93
C SER A 142 -15.54 -4.27 9.02
N ARG A 143 -14.37 -3.74 8.65
CA ARG A 143 -13.35 -3.29 9.60
C ARG A 143 -13.43 -1.81 9.93
N MET A 144 -13.65 -0.94 8.94
CA MET A 144 -13.55 0.50 9.16
C MET A 144 -14.77 1.11 9.86
N GLN A 145 -15.96 0.50 9.75
CA GLN A 145 -17.20 0.88 10.46
C GLN A 145 -17.53 2.39 10.39
N LEU A 146 -17.20 3.07 9.28
CA LEU A 146 -17.18 4.53 9.14
C LEU A 146 -18.56 5.20 9.02
N GLY A 147 -19.66 4.46 9.18
CA GLY A 147 -21.01 4.99 8.94
C GLY A 147 -21.19 5.46 7.50
N SER A 148 -21.89 6.59 7.30
CA SER A 148 -22.28 7.12 5.98
C SER A 148 -21.27 8.09 5.33
N ILE A 149 -20.02 8.13 5.78
CA ILE A 149 -18.98 8.93 5.10
C ILE A 149 -18.63 8.23 3.77
N GLY A 150 -18.66 8.99 2.67
CA GLY A 150 -18.30 8.50 1.36
C GLY A 150 -16.83 8.04 1.30
N LEU A 151 -16.60 6.94 0.58
CA LEU A 151 -15.27 6.37 0.35
C LEU A 151 -14.28 7.40 -0.23
N ALA A 152 -14.76 8.19 -1.21
CA ALA A 152 -13.99 9.22 -1.88
C ALA A 152 -13.68 10.40 -0.94
N ASP A 153 -14.62 10.83 -0.11
CA ASP A 153 -14.44 11.95 0.82
C ASP A 153 -13.33 11.66 1.83
N ARG A 154 -13.31 10.48 2.45
CA ARG A 154 -12.23 10.10 3.38
C ARG A 154 -10.87 10.06 2.70
N VAL A 155 -10.80 9.45 1.52
CA VAL A 155 -9.56 9.32 0.75
C VAL A 155 -9.05 10.71 0.33
N ARG A 156 -9.94 11.61 -0.07
CA ARG A 156 -9.63 13.02 -0.38
C ARG A 156 -9.15 13.78 0.86
N GLU A 157 -9.89 13.71 1.96
CA GLU A 157 -9.60 14.44 3.21
C GLU A 157 -8.30 13.97 3.87
N ASN A 158 -7.93 12.69 3.73
CA ASN A 158 -6.66 12.17 4.25
C ASN A 158 -5.54 12.30 3.23
N ILE A 159 -5.50 11.40 2.24
CA ILE A 159 -4.37 11.26 1.32
C ILE A 159 -4.28 12.49 0.40
N GLY A 160 -5.42 12.96 -0.10
CA GLY A 160 -5.50 14.18 -0.92
C GLY A 160 -5.10 15.47 -0.20
N SER A 161 -5.02 15.47 1.14
CA SER A 161 -4.54 16.62 1.92
C SER A 161 -3.01 16.69 2.10
N CYS A 162 -2.28 15.67 1.63
CA CYS A 162 -0.82 15.60 1.76
C CYS A 162 -0.11 16.40 0.65
N VAL A 163 -0.37 17.71 0.63
CA VAL A 163 -0.03 18.60 -0.49
C VAL A 163 0.97 19.69 -0.09
N ASP A 164 1.56 20.33 -1.10
CA ASP A 164 2.33 21.57 -0.93
C ASP A 164 1.41 22.69 -0.42
N GLN A 165 1.85 23.42 0.61
CA GLN A 165 1.10 24.53 1.19
C GLN A 165 0.88 25.68 0.20
N SER A 166 1.77 25.83 -0.78
CA SER A 166 1.72 26.86 -1.82
C SER A 166 0.93 26.45 -3.07
N ASN A 167 0.75 25.15 -3.28
CA ASN A 167 0.01 24.61 -4.42
C ASN A 167 -0.58 23.23 -4.08
N ASN A 168 -1.89 23.18 -3.82
CA ASN A 168 -2.60 21.97 -3.43
C ASN A 168 -2.70 20.89 -4.53
N ASN A 169 -2.28 21.19 -5.76
CA ASN A 169 -2.18 20.18 -6.82
C ASN A 169 -0.85 19.39 -6.75
N LEU A 170 0.13 19.88 -6.00
CA LEU A 170 1.42 19.21 -5.83
C LEU A 170 1.44 18.45 -4.51
N ILE A 171 2.13 17.31 -4.49
CA ILE A 171 2.34 16.55 -3.25
C ILE A 171 3.27 17.33 -2.31
N ASP A 172 3.21 17.03 -1.01
CA ASP A 172 4.13 17.56 -0.01
C ASP A 172 5.60 17.50 -0.53
N PRO A 173 6.30 18.65 -0.60
CA PRO A 173 7.59 18.74 -1.26
C PRO A 173 8.69 17.91 -0.56
N VAL A 174 8.55 17.65 0.74
CA VAL A 174 9.50 16.80 1.47
C VAL A 174 9.31 15.34 1.11
N ILE A 175 8.05 14.88 1.00
CA ILE A 175 7.74 13.52 0.56
C ILE A 175 8.22 13.31 -0.87
N ARG A 176 7.95 14.28 -1.77
CA ARG A 176 8.48 14.26 -3.15
C ARG A 176 9.99 14.08 -3.18
N THR A 177 10.73 14.90 -2.44
CA THR A 177 12.19 14.88 -2.45
C THR A 177 12.74 13.55 -1.95
N ILE A 178 12.25 13.06 -0.81
CA ILE A 178 12.72 11.80 -0.23
C ILE A 178 12.44 10.63 -1.18
N TRP A 179 11.24 10.58 -1.74
CA TRP A 179 10.81 9.48 -2.59
C TRP A 179 11.56 9.47 -3.93
N SER A 180 11.61 10.59 -4.65
CA SER A 180 12.36 10.70 -5.91
C SER A 180 13.85 10.40 -5.72
N SER A 181 14.44 10.85 -4.60
CA SER A 181 15.86 10.61 -4.29
C SER A 181 16.14 9.13 -4.05
N ALA A 182 15.33 8.45 -3.25
CA ALA A 182 15.49 7.02 -2.98
C ALA A 182 15.27 6.16 -4.23
N LEU A 183 14.27 6.48 -5.06
CA LEU A 183 14.03 5.81 -6.33
C LEU A 183 15.21 5.98 -7.29
N SER A 184 15.72 7.20 -7.43
CA SER A 184 16.86 7.50 -8.30
C SER A 184 18.15 6.83 -7.83
N ALA A 185 18.36 6.76 -6.51
CA ALA A 185 19.49 6.05 -5.92
C ALA A 185 19.40 4.53 -6.14
N THR A 186 18.20 3.96 -6.07
CA THR A 186 17.99 2.50 -6.19
C THR A 186 17.99 2.02 -7.65
N TYR A 187 17.43 2.83 -8.56
CA TYR A 187 17.27 2.50 -9.98
C TYR A 187 17.91 3.56 -10.88
N PRO A 188 19.23 3.81 -10.79
CA PRO A 188 19.90 4.92 -11.47
C PRO A 188 19.80 4.82 -12.99
N GLU A 189 19.81 3.62 -13.56
CA GLU A 189 19.66 3.46 -15.01
C GLU A 189 18.26 3.87 -15.47
N TYR A 190 17.21 3.50 -14.72
CA TYR A 190 15.86 3.89 -15.10
C TYR A 190 15.59 5.38 -14.84
N ALA A 191 16.18 5.95 -13.79
CA ALA A 191 16.10 7.38 -13.53
C ALA A 191 16.72 8.24 -14.65
N LYS A 192 17.76 7.76 -15.34
CA LYS A 192 18.30 8.44 -16.54
C LYS A 192 17.34 8.37 -17.74
N GLU A 193 16.58 7.28 -17.87
CA GLU A 193 15.59 7.12 -18.94
C GLU A 193 14.33 7.95 -18.68
N CYS A 194 13.87 7.96 -17.43
CA CYS A 194 12.65 8.61 -17.01
C CYS A 194 12.75 8.97 -15.52
N GLU A 195 12.98 10.24 -15.21
CA GLU A 195 13.01 10.71 -13.82
C GLU A 195 11.66 10.46 -13.12
N PRO A 196 11.66 10.07 -11.83
CA PRO A 196 10.42 9.83 -11.09
C PRO A 196 9.66 11.14 -10.85
N ASP A 197 8.45 11.23 -11.42
CA ASP A 197 7.59 12.42 -11.30
C ASP A 197 6.42 12.17 -10.34
N VAL A 198 6.72 12.31 -9.04
CA VAL A 198 5.75 12.08 -7.96
C VAL A 198 4.57 13.05 -8.03
N ASN A 199 4.77 14.27 -8.58
CA ASN A 199 3.69 15.23 -8.72
C ASN A 199 2.66 14.75 -9.74
N VAL A 200 3.10 14.27 -10.91
CA VAL A 200 2.20 13.69 -11.92
C VAL A 200 1.43 12.49 -11.35
N TRP A 201 2.07 11.68 -10.51
CA TRP A 201 1.38 10.55 -9.86
C TRP A 201 0.29 11.04 -8.89
N HIS A 202 0.59 12.08 -8.11
CA HIS A 202 -0.36 12.67 -7.18
C HIS A 202 -1.52 13.39 -7.88
N GLU A 203 -1.26 14.12 -8.96
CA GLU A 203 -2.29 14.72 -9.82
C GLU A 203 -3.21 13.65 -10.41
N GLY A 204 -2.64 12.52 -10.86
CA GLY A 204 -3.39 11.36 -11.30
C GLY A 204 -4.30 10.79 -10.20
N PHE A 205 -3.78 10.68 -8.97
CA PHE A 205 -4.56 10.27 -7.81
C PHE A 205 -5.72 11.24 -7.52
N GLN A 206 -5.47 12.54 -7.45
CA GLN A 206 -6.51 13.55 -7.22
C GLN A 206 -7.60 13.46 -8.31
N SER A 207 -7.19 13.31 -9.57
CA SER A 207 -8.11 13.13 -10.70
C SER A 207 -8.98 11.88 -10.55
N VAL A 208 -8.41 10.73 -10.13
CA VAL A 208 -9.20 9.50 -9.92
C VAL A 208 -10.18 9.66 -8.77
N VAL A 209 -9.77 10.28 -7.66
CA VAL A 209 -10.64 10.51 -6.50
C VAL A 209 -11.81 11.43 -6.87
N ASP A 210 -11.55 12.51 -7.61
CA ASP A 210 -12.60 13.45 -8.04
C ASP A 210 -13.60 12.82 -9.02
N ASN A 211 -13.13 11.93 -9.90
CA ASN A 211 -14.00 11.22 -10.85
C ASN A 211 -14.71 9.99 -10.23
N ALA A 212 -14.21 9.44 -9.12
CA ALA A 212 -14.83 8.29 -8.45
C ALA A 212 -16.24 8.59 -7.93
N GLU A 213 -16.49 9.83 -7.47
CA GLU A 213 -17.83 10.30 -7.10
C GLU A 213 -18.85 10.21 -8.24
N GLU A 214 -18.40 10.35 -9.50
CA GLU A 214 -19.27 10.28 -10.66
C GLU A 214 -19.61 8.85 -11.08
N SER A 215 -18.73 7.88 -10.78
CA SER A 215 -18.93 6.46 -11.13
C SER A 215 -20.10 5.79 -10.40
N HIS A 216 -20.53 6.35 -9.26
CA HIS A 216 -21.78 5.99 -8.58
C HIS A 216 -23.04 6.28 -9.43
N ARG A 217 -22.91 6.97 -10.57
CA ARG A 217 -24.00 7.30 -11.51
C ARG A 217 -24.19 6.29 -12.65
N LEU A 218 -23.44 5.17 -12.70
CA LEU A 218 -23.65 4.11 -13.70
C LEU A 218 -24.98 3.36 -13.46
N PHE A 219 -25.70 3.03 -14.54
CA PHE A 219 -26.91 2.19 -14.45
C PHE A 219 -26.58 0.80 -13.84
N PRO A 220 -27.46 0.22 -12.98
CA PRO A 220 -27.16 -1.00 -12.21
C PRO A 220 -26.66 -2.21 -13.03
N TRP A 221 -27.19 -2.40 -14.24
CA TRP A 221 -26.78 -3.51 -15.11
C TRP A 221 -25.38 -3.32 -15.72
N ALA A 222 -25.02 -2.08 -16.07
CA ALA A 222 -23.70 -1.74 -16.60
C ALA A 222 -22.64 -1.88 -15.51
N ARG A 223 -22.98 -1.54 -14.26
CA ARG A 223 -22.16 -1.75 -13.07
C ARG A 223 -21.93 -3.23 -12.79
N HIS A 224 -22.96 -4.07 -12.86
CA HIS A 224 -22.82 -5.53 -12.66
C HIS A 224 -21.87 -6.18 -13.67
N VAL A 225 -21.99 -5.80 -14.95
CA VAL A 225 -21.09 -6.28 -16.00
C VAL A 225 -19.68 -5.72 -15.82
N ALA A 226 -19.54 -4.43 -15.49
CA ALA A 226 -18.26 -3.81 -15.19
C ALA A 226 -17.57 -4.51 -14.00
N SER A 227 -18.30 -4.87 -12.95
CA SER A 227 -17.76 -5.62 -11.80
C SER A 227 -17.26 -7.00 -12.19
N LYS A 228 -18.01 -7.76 -12.99
CA LYS A 228 -17.57 -9.08 -13.48
C LYS A 228 -16.35 -9.04 -14.39
N LEU A 229 -16.07 -7.89 -15.00
CA LEU A 229 -14.88 -7.65 -15.80
C LEU A 229 -13.72 -7.04 -14.98
N GLY A 230 -13.93 -6.76 -13.69
CA GLY A 230 -12.95 -6.10 -12.80
C GLY A 230 -12.78 -4.61 -13.09
N LEU A 231 -13.80 -3.94 -13.61
CA LEU A 231 -13.78 -2.52 -13.98
C LEU A 231 -14.38 -1.61 -12.89
N THR A 232 -15.23 -2.16 -11.98
CA THR A 232 -15.83 -1.43 -10.85
C THR A 232 -16.00 -2.33 -9.64
N TYR A 233 -15.88 -1.81 -8.41
CA TYR A 233 -16.02 -2.62 -7.19
C TYR A 233 -17.42 -3.27 -7.05
N PRO A 234 -17.51 -4.54 -6.60
CA PRO A 234 -18.79 -5.15 -6.25
C PRO A 234 -19.44 -4.41 -5.07
N LEU A 235 -20.76 -4.44 -4.99
CA LEU A 235 -21.48 -3.96 -3.80
C LEU A 235 -21.22 -4.93 -2.66
N PRO A 236 -21.43 -4.52 -1.39
CA PRO A 236 -21.29 -5.44 -0.25
C PRO A 236 -22.11 -6.73 -0.37
N ASN A 237 -23.29 -6.67 -1.00
CA ASN A 237 -24.15 -7.84 -1.25
C ASN A 237 -23.80 -8.61 -2.54
N GLU A 238 -22.87 -8.11 -3.35
CA GLU A 238 -22.34 -8.75 -4.57
C GLU A 238 -20.97 -9.40 -4.33
N VAL A 239 -20.43 -9.30 -3.11
CA VAL A 239 -19.19 -9.97 -2.73
C VAL A 239 -19.35 -11.48 -2.87
N ASP A 240 -18.68 -12.04 -3.87
CA ASP A 240 -18.47 -13.48 -4.06
C ASP A 240 -17.71 -14.07 -2.86
N SER A 241 -18.42 -14.92 -2.09
CA SER A 241 -17.89 -15.55 -0.90
C SER A 241 -16.73 -16.51 -1.16
N THR A 242 -16.53 -16.96 -2.40
CA THR A 242 -15.40 -17.85 -2.73
C THR A 242 -14.05 -17.13 -2.73
N TYR A 243 -14.04 -15.79 -2.71
CA TYR A 243 -12.84 -14.97 -2.49
C TYR A 243 -12.61 -14.65 -1.00
N ILE A 244 -13.49 -15.12 -0.11
CA ILE A 244 -13.50 -14.78 1.32
C ILE A 244 -13.41 -16.05 2.20
N GLN A 245 -14.16 -17.09 1.85
CA GLN A 245 -14.27 -18.36 2.56
C GLN A 245 -13.30 -19.40 2.00
N ASP A 246 -12.82 -20.29 2.87
CA ASP A 246 -12.06 -21.49 2.51
C ASP A 246 -10.90 -21.23 1.52
N LEU A 247 -10.14 -20.15 1.73
CA LEU A 247 -9.00 -19.80 0.88
C LEU A 247 -7.81 -20.71 1.20
N GLU A 248 -7.20 -21.27 0.16
CA GLU A 248 -5.94 -21.97 0.29
C GLU A 248 -4.82 -20.97 0.62
N THR A 249 -4.05 -21.28 1.65
CA THR A 249 -2.89 -20.51 2.09
C THR A 249 -1.67 -21.43 2.24
N PRO A 250 -0.45 -20.86 2.32
CA PRO A 250 0.75 -21.64 2.63
C PRO A 250 0.71 -22.41 3.97
N ASP A 251 -0.22 -22.09 4.87
CA ASP A 251 -0.39 -22.69 6.19
C ASP A 251 -1.79 -23.30 6.43
N GLY A 252 -2.48 -23.70 5.36
CA GLY A 252 -3.75 -24.44 5.41
C GLY A 252 -4.91 -23.72 4.73
N ILE A 253 -6.14 -24.07 5.10
CA ILE A 253 -7.34 -23.37 4.62
C ILE A 253 -7.69 -22.31 5.65
N LYS A 254 -7.99 -21.08 5.21
CA LYS A 254 -8.31 -19.95 6.08
C LYS A 254 -9.46 -19.10 5.57
N HIS A 255 -10.13 -18.43 6.50
CA HIS A 255 -10.99 -17.31 6.17
C HIS A 255 -10.14 -16.07 5.86
N TYR A 256 -10.61 -15.20 4.96
CA TYR A 256 -9.89 -13.99 4.57
C TYR A 256 -9.58 -13.07 5.77
N ASP A 257 -10.46 -12.99 6.78
CA ASP A 257 -10.16 -12.26 8.03
C ASP A 257 -8.90 -12.75 8.73
N GLU A 258 -8.64 -14.06 8.76
CA GLU A 258 -7.44 -14.61 9.40
C GLU A 258 -6.17 -14.24 8.63
N ILE A 259 -6.28 -14.20 7.30
CA ILE A 259 -5.20 -13.80 6.39
C ILE A 259 -4.93 -12.30 6.53
N PHE A 260 -5.99 -11.51 6.65
CA PHE A 260 -5.92 -10.07 6.87
C PHE A 260 -5.32 -9.72 8.24
N ASP A 261 -5.75 -10.41 9.30
CA ASP A 261 -5.16 -10.29 10.63
C ASP A 261 -3.68 -10.69 10.64
N LYS A 262 -3.29 -11.65 9.80
CA LYS A 262 -1.88 -11.99 9.57
C LYS A 262 -1.13 -10.84 8.89
N ALA A 263 -1.70 -10.21 7.87
CA ALA A 263 -1.09 -9.04 7.23
C ALA A 263 -0.86 -7.90 8.23
N ILE A 264 -1.84 -7.62 9.10
CA ILE A 264 -1.70 -6.63 10.18
C ILE A 264 -0.52 -6.97 11.11
N LYS A 265 -0.37 -8.25 11.51
CA LYS A 265 0.77 -8.69 12.33
C LYS A 265 2.10 -8.53 11.59
N THR A 266 2.14 -8.86 10.29
CA THR A 266 3.33 -8.67 9.46
C THR A 266 3.72 -7.19 9.40
N ILE A 267 2.77 -6.27 9.19
CA ILE A 267 2.99 -4.81 9.22
C ILE A 267 3.63 -4.40 10.54
N GLN A 268 3.08 -4.87 11.66
CA GLN A 268 3.56 -4.53 13.00
C GLN A 268 4.99 -5.00 13.25
N ILE A 269 5.33 -6.24 12.86
CA ILE A 269 6.70 -6.77 12.94
C ILE A 269 7.66 -5.91 12.10
N PHE A 270 7.25 -5.55 10.89
CA PHE A 270 8.07 -4.76 9.98
C PHE A 270 8.26 -3.32 10.50
N TRP A 271 7.26 -2.73 11.15
CA TRP A 271 7.40 -1.44 11.83
C TRP A 271 8.35 -1.50 13.02
N GLU A 272 8.38 -2.59 13.77
CA GLU A 272 9.37 -2.78 14.83
C GLU A 272 10.80 -2.80 14.27
N LYS A 273 11.02 -3.53 13.17
CA LYS A 273 12.32 -3.56 12.48
C LYS A 273 12.69 -2.20 11.90
N LEU A 274 11.74 -1.53 11.24
CA LEU A 274 11.94 -0.21 10.66
C LEU A 274 12.30 0.83 11.73
N ALA A 275 11.57 0.85 12.84
CA ALA A 275 11.85 1.74 13.96
C ALA A 275 13.22 1.45 14.57
N ALA A 276 13.60 0.19 14.74
CA ALA A 276 14.93 -0.18 15.20
C ALA A 276 16.04 0.30 14.24
N SER A 277 15.85 0.16 12.93
CA SER A 277 16.82 0.66 11.94
C SER A 277 16.94 2.20 11.95
N ILE A 278 15.84 2.92 12.18
CA ILE A 278 15.81 4.38 12.15
C ILE A 278 16.30 5.00 13.47
N TYR A 279 15.77 4.56 14.61
CA TYR A 279 16.02 5.16 15.92
C TYR A 279 17.24 4.57 16.63
N GLU A 280 17.59 3.32 16.35
CA GLU A 280 18.68 2.60 17.04
C GLU A 280 19.84 2.24 16.10
N ASN A 281 19.75 2.60 14.82
CA ASN A 281 20.75 2.27 13.80
C ASN A 281 21.00 0.76 13.62
N GLN A 282 19.98 -0.08 13.86
CA GLN A 282 20.07 -1.51 13.55
C GLN A 282 20.16 -1.76 12.04
N ASP A 283 20.73 -2.92 11.69
CA ASP A 283 20.91 -3.37 10.30
C ASP A 283 19.57 -3.52 9.55
N THR A 284 19.59 -3.28 8.24
CA THR A 284 18.40 -3.32 7.36
C THR A 284 18.25 -4.64 6.62
N GLY A 285 19.11 -5.64 6.86
CA GLY A 285 19.09 -6.95 6.20
C GLY A 285 17.85 -7.81 6.45
N PHE A 286 16.97 -7.40 7.36
CA PHE A 286 15.62 -7.95 7.48
C PHE A 286 14.74 -7.62 6.26
N PHE A 287 14.98 -6.49 5.59
CA PHE A 287 14.25 -6.07 4.40
C PHE A 287 14.84 -6.75 3.15
N GLU A 288 14.23 -7.85 2.75
CA GLU A 288 14.65 -8.65 1.60
C GLU A 288 14.13 -8.05 0.27
N ASN A 289 14.56 -8.63 -0.86
CA ASN A 289 14.11 -8.19 -2.18
C ASN A 289 12.93 -9.04 -2.63
N TRP A 290 11.73 -8.60 -2.25
CA TRP A 290 10.49 -9.28 -2.63
C TRP A 290 10.03 -8.93 -4.04
N ASN A 291 9.38 -9.90 -4.67
CA ASN A 291 8.42 -9.69 -5.73
C ASN A 291 7.03 -9.62 -5.07
N LEU A 292 6.42 -8.44 -5.10
CA LEU A 292 5.17 -8.16 -4.40
C LEU A 292 4.01 -8.97 -4.98
N ASP A 293 3.88 -9.13 -6.29
CA ASP A 293 2.83 -9.95 -6.96
C ASP A 293 2.82 -11.43 -6.54
N THR A 294 3.92 -11.95 -6.02
CA THR A 294 4.03 -13.37 -5.61
C THR A 294 4.29 -13.54 -4.11
N GLY A 295 4.61 -12.44 -3.42
CA GLY A 295 5.12 -12.42 -2.04
C GLY A 295 6.43 -13.17 -1.80
N ARG A 296 7.17 -13.53 -2.86
CA ARG A 296 8.44 -14.29 -2.75
C ARG A 296 9.63 -13.36 -2.69
N ASN A 297 10.60 -13.68 -1.82
CA ASN A 297 11.91 -13.03 -1.83
C ASN A 297 12.81 -13.56 -2.97
N GLU A 298 14.04 -13.02 -3.08
CA GLU A 298 15.04 -13.40 -4.09
C GLU A 298 15.45 -14.88 -4.05
N ASN A 299 15.17 -15.58 -2.95
CA ASN A 299 15.43 -17.01 -2.78
C ASN A 299 14.17 -17.87 -3.05
N GLY A 300 13.09 -17.25 -3.57
CA GLY A 300 11.81 -17.92 -3.86
C GLY A 300 10.94 -18.18 -2.64
N GLN A 301 11.23 -17.54 -1.50
CA GLN A 301 10.65 -17.86 -0.20
C GLN A 301 9.52 -16.90 0.17
N LEU A 302 8.44 -17.44 0.76
CA LEU A 302 7.32 -16.67 1.27
C LEU A 302 7.60 -16.18 2.70
N SER A 303 8.34 -15.07 2.83
CA SER A 303 8.87 -14.62 4.13
C SER A 303 7.77 -14.37 5.16
N ALA A 304 6.65 -13.75 4.76
CA ALA A 304 5.51 -13.52 5.64
C ALA A 304 4.81 -14.80 6.12
N TRP A 305 4.98 -15.91 5.40
CA TRP A 305 4.36 -17.20 5.72
C TRP A 305 5.31 -18.16 6.45
N ARG A 306 6.47 -17.66 6.89
CA ARG A 306 7.40 -18.34 7.78
C ARG A 306 7.30 -17.78 9.20
N ASN A 307 8.07 -18.34 10.11
CA ASN A 307 8.25 -17.76 11.44
C ASN A 307 9.07 -16.48 11.30
N LEU A 308 8.38 -15.32 11.34
CA LEU A 308 8.95 -13.97 11.42
C LEU A 308 9.25 -13.58 12.87
#